data_AF-A0A377PR21-F1
#
_entry.id   AF-A0A377PR21-F1
#
_cell.length_a   1.000
_cell.length_b   1.000
_cell.length_c   1.000
_cell.angle_alpha   90.00
_cell.angle_beta   90.00
_cell.angle_gamma   90.00
#
_symmetry.space_group_name_H-M   'P 1'
#
loop_
_entity.id
_entity.type
_entity.pdbx_description
1 polymer ?
#
loop_
_entity_poly.entity_id
_entity_poly.type
_entity_poly.pdbx_seq_one_letter_code
_entity_poly.pdbx_strand_id
1 'polypeptide(L)'
;MMQQTEQVARRHQAYHYALWAMLQQSEILIAQGFLQAAYETQDKAFELIHEQHLEQLPMHEFLLRIRSQVLWSWMRLDEAEEAARKGLEVLANYEPQQQLQCLAMLAKCSLARGNLDNANQYLRRCENLLQAGHYHRDWQTNTDKPRVIAWQMTGDRAAATQWLMQAEKPSRADNHFLQGQWRNIARVQILLGRYEEAEVVLDELNEEARRLRLVSDLNRNLLLCNLLYWSTDRKSEALRVLIEALSLANRTGFVSHFVVEGEVMAQQLRQLLQLNTLPELDQHRAQRILRDINQHHRHKFAHFDEGFVERLLNHPQVPELIRTSPLTQREWQVLGLIYSGYSNEQIAGELDVAATTIKTHIRNLYQKLGVAHRQEAVQQAQNIMKMMGYGV
;
A
#
# COMPACT_ATOMS: atom_id res chain seq x y z
N MET A 1 -17.76 14.88 -23.05
CA MET A 1 -16.76 15.93 -23.37
C MET A 1 -15.42 15.31 -23.76
N MET A 2 -14.70 14.58 -22.91
CA MET A 2 -13.36 14.06 -23.26
C MET A 2 -13.32 13.09 -24.45
N GLN A 3 -14.32 12.22 -24.61
CA GLN A 3 -14.41 11.36 -25.81
C GLN A 3 -14.53 12.18 -27.12
N GLN A 4 -15.24 13.31 -27.09
CA GLN A 4 -15.35 14.18 -28.25
C GLN A 4 -14.01 14.90 -28.51
N THR A 5 -13.35 15.36 -27.44
CA THR A 5 -12.00 15.94 -27.53
C THR A 5 -11.01 14.96 -28.16
N GLU A 6 -11.03 13.69 -27.75
CA GLU A 6 -10.21 12.64 -28.32
C GLU A 6 -10.48 12.45 -29.83
N GLN A 7 -11.75 12.32 -30.22
CA GLN A 7 -12.14 12.14 -31.62
C GLN A 7 -11.71 13.31 -32.50
N VAL A 8 -11.88 14.55 -32.02
CA VAL A 8 -11.44 15.76 -32.73
C VAL A 8 -9.92 15.79 -32.84
N ALA A 9 -9.20 15.53 -31.75
CA ALA A 9 -7.74 15.52 -31.74
C ALA A 9 -7.16 14.48 -32.72
N ARG A 10 -7.74 13.27 -32.77
CA ARG A 10 -7.35 12.23 -33.74
C ARG A 10 -7.58 12.67 -35.19
N ARG A 11 -8.72 13.30 -35.50
CA ARG A 11 -9.02 13.82 -36.85
C ARG A 11 -8.01 14.85 -37.32
N HIS A 12 -7.50 15.66 -36.39
CA HIS A 12 -6.50 16.69 -36.68
C HIS A 12 -5.05 16.23 -36.44
N GLN A 13 -4.81 14.93 -36.21
CA GLN A 13 -3.48 14.35 -35.93
C GLN A 13 -2.76 15.01 -34.74
N ALA A 14 -3.52 15.61 -33.83
CA ALA A 14 -3.02 16.24 -32.61
C ALA A 14 -2.90 15.19 -31.49
N TYR A 15 -2.02 14.20 -31.69
CA TYR A 15 -1.97 12.98 -30.87
C TYR A 15 -1.67 13.22 -29.40
N HIS A 16 -0.94 14.28 -29.07
CA HIS A 16 -0.70 14.68 -27.68
C HIS A 16 -2.01 15.08 -26.97
N TYR A 17 -2.92 15.78 -27.65
CA TYR A 17 -4.25 16.09 -27.10
C TYR A 17 -5.15 14.86 -27.03
N ALA A 18 -5.04 13.94 -28.00
CA ALA A 18 -5.77 12.68 -27.95
C ALA A 18 -5.33 11.84 -26.73
N LEU A 19 -4.02 11.72 -26.51
CA LEU A 19 -3.45 11.06 -25.34
C LEU A 19 -3.94 11.73 -24.05
N TRP A 20 -3.81 13.05 -23.93
CA TRP A 20 -4.28 13.80 -22.76
C TRP A 20 -5.78 13.58 -22.47
N ALA A 21 -6.62 13.52 -23.50
CA ALA A 21 -8.04 13.22 -23.34
C ALA A 21 -8.29 11.80 -22.82
N MET A 22 -7.50 10.81 -23.25
CA MET A 22 -7.59 9.42 -22.76
C MET A 22 -7.13 9.29 -21.30
N LEU A 23 -6.07 10.01 -20.91
CA LEU A 23 -5.60 10.04 -19.52
C LEU A 23 -6.68 10.58 -18.57
N GLN A 24 -7.30 11.70 -18.93
CA GLN A 24 -8.40 12.28 -18.15
C GLN A 24 -9.63 11.35 -18.09
N GLN A 25 -9.97 10.67 -19.20
CA GLN A 25 -11.03 9.65 -19.19
C GLN A 25 -10.73 8.55 -18.18
N SER A 26 -9.49 8.05 -18.17
CA SER A 26 -9.03 7.06 -17.20
C SER A 26 -9.15 7.58 -15.76
N GLU A 27 -8.71 8.79 -15.45
CA GLU A 27 -8.82 9.36 -14.10
C GLU A 27 -10.27 9.48 -13.63
N ILE A 28 -11.18 9.93 -14.50
CA ILE A 28 -12.61 9.99 -14.20
C ILE A 28 -13.17 8.59 -13.92
N LEU A 29 -12.82 7.61 -14.74
CA LEU A 29 -13.24 6.21 -14.54
C LEU A 29 -12.71 5.64 -13.22
N ILE A 30 -11.45 5.94 -12.87
CA ILE A 30 -10.86 5.56 -11.57
C ILE A 30 -11.68 6.19 -10.45
N ALA A 31 -11.98 7.49 -10.49
CA ALA A 31 -12.74 8.17 -9.44
C ALA A 31 -14.17 7.59 -9.29
N GLN A 32 -14.82 7.24 -10.40
CA GLN A 32 -16.15 6.61 -10.44
C GLN A 32 -16.14 5.12 -10.04
N GLY A 33 -14.98 4.54 -9.75
CA GLY A 33 -14.83 3.14 -9.33
C GLY A 33 -14.86 2.12 -10.47
N PHE A 34 -14.66 2.54 -11.71
CA PHE A 34 -14.60 1.68 -12.90
C PHE A 34 -13.15 1.38 -13.31
N LEU A 35 -12.38 0.78 -12.39
CA LEU A 35 -10.93 0.60 -12.61
C LEU A 35 -10.60 -0.30 -13.79
N GLN A 36 -11.44 -1.31 -14.09
CA GLN A 36 -11.24 -2.17 -15.25
C GLN A 36 -11.37 -1.37 -16.57
N ALA A 37 -12.42 -0.55 -16.70
CA ALA A 37 -12.60 0.32 -17.87
C ALA A 37 -11.49 1.39 -17.97
N ALA A 38 -10.99 1.88 -16.82
CA ALA A 38 -9.84 2.77 -16.80
C ALA A 38 -8.58 2.06 -17.33
N TYR A 39 -8.32 0.82 -16.90
CA TYR A 39 -7.21 0.01 -17.37
C TYR A 39 -7.27 -0.22 -18.89
N GLU A 40 -8.44 -0.57 -19.42
CA GLU A 40 -8.66 -0.74 -20.87
C GLU A 40 -8.49 0.57 -21.65
N THR A 41 -8.88 1.69 -21.07
CA THR A 41 -8.63 3.02 -21.66
C THR A 41 -7.14 3.33 -21.70
N GLN A 42 -6.41 2.94 -20.66
CA GLN A 42 -4.95 3.06 -20.60
C GLN A 42 -4.26 2.13 -21.61
N ASP A 43 -4.77 0.93 -21.88
CA ASP A 43 -4.20 0.03 -22.91
C ASP A 43 -4.24 0.69 -24.29
N LYS A 44 -5.38 1.29 -24.65
CA LYS A 44 -5.51 2.09 -25.88
C LYS A 44 -4.56 3.29 -25.92
N ALA A 45 -4.25 3.87 -24.76
CA ALA A 45 -3.31 4.99 -24.67
C ALA A 45 -1.86 4.50 -24.88
N PHE A 46 -1.50 3.31 -24.41
CA PHE A 46 -0.21 2.68 -24.71
C PHE A 46 -0.10 2.33 -26.21
N GLU A 47 -1.16 1.80 -26.81
CA GLU A 47 -1.22 1.57 -28.26
C GLU A 47 -0.97 2.87 -29.04
N LEU A 48 -1.66 3.95 -28.69
CA LEU A 48 -1.47 5.26 -29.32
C LEU A 48 -0.02 5.78 -29.16
N ILE A 49 0.58 5.62 -27.98
CA ILE A 49 1.96 6.01 -27.74
C ILE A 49 2.90 5.25 -28.68
N HIS A 50 2.71 3.94 -28.80
CA HIS A 50 3.55 3.09 -29.63
C HIS A 50 3.40 3.41 -31.13
N GLU A 51 2.17 3.53 -31.61
CA GLU A 51 1.86 3.82 -33.02
C GLU A 51 2.40 5.18 -33.48
N GLN A 52 2.47 6.15 -32.56
CA GLN A 52 2.86 7.53 -32.87
C GLN A 52 4.23 7.91 -32.30
N HIS A 53 5.00 6.94 -31.80
CA HIS A 53 6.35 7.10 -31.25
C HIS A 53 6.46 8.19 -30.16
N LEU A 54 5.53 8.17 -29.20
CA LEU A 54 5.40 9.17 -28.14
C LEU A 54 6.09 8.77 -26.82
N GLU A 55 6.93 7.72 -26.82
CA GLU A 55 7.47 7.10 -25.61
C GLU A 55 8.36 8.03 -24.78
N GLN A 56 8.98 9.03 -25.43
CA GLN A 56 9.87 10.00 -24.80
C GLN A 56 9.15 11.22 -24.22
N LEU A 57 7.83 11.35 -24.44
CA LEU A 57 7.08 12.49 -23.94
C LEU A 57 6.76 12.35 -22.45
N PRO A 58 6.76 13.45 -21.66
CA PRO A 58 6.39 13.40 -20.23
C PRO A 58 5.00 12.83 -19.97
N MET A 59 4.07 12.91 -20.93
CA MET A 59 2.75 12.29 -20.80
C MET A 59 2.79 10.76 -20.74
N HIS A 60 3.84 10.13 -21.26
CA HIS A 60 4.04 8.69 -21.10
C HIS A 60 4.30 8.33 -19.63
N GLU A 61 5.04 9.17 -18.88
CA GLU A 61 5.13 9.00 -17.42
C GLU A 61 3.76 9.05 -16.77
N PHE A 62 2.91 10.01 -17.16
CA PHE A 62 1.60 10.13 -16.54
C PHE A 62 0.77 8.86 -16.79
N LEU A 63 0.76 8.34 -18.02
CA LEU A 63 0.11 7.06 -18.32
C LEU A 63 0.63 5.92 -17.43
N LEU A 64 1.96 5.79 -17.33
CA LEU A 64 2.62 4.78 -16.50
C LEU A 64 2.27 4.93 -15.01
N ARG A 65 2.18 6.16 -14.51
CA ARG A 65 1.81 6.46 -13.13
C ARG A 65 0.36 6.12 -12.80
N ILE A 66 -0.61 6.46 -13.66
CA ILE A 66 -2.02 6.08 -13.43
C ILE A 66 -2.25 4.58 -13.66
N ARG A 67 -1.46 3.94 -14.54
CA ARG A 67 -1.40 2.48 -14.67
C ARG A 67 -0.89 1.84 -13.38
N SER A 68 0.20 2.37 -12.83
CA SER A 68 0.75 1.94 -11.54
C SER A 68 -0.27 2.10 -10.41
N GLN A 69 -1.04 3.20 -10.39
CA GLN A 69 -2.11 3.41 -9.40
C GLN A 69 -3.20 2.33 -9.46
N VAL A 70 -3.63 1.93 -10.66
CA VAL A 70 -4.64 0.87 -10.84
C VAL A 70 -4.09 -0.48 -10.41
N LEU A 71 -2.88 -0.83 -10.87
CA LEU A 71 -2.20 -2.08 -10.50
C LEU A 71 -1.97 -2.18 -8.99
N TRP A 72 -1.52 -1.08 -8.37
CA TRP A 72 -1.39 -0.97 -6.93
C TRP A 72 -2.75 -1.18 -6.26
N SER A 73 -3.83 -0.60 -6.77
CA SER A 73 -5.16 -0.79 -6.17
C SER A 73 -5.59 -2.26 -6.16
N TRP A 74 -5.13 -3.07 -7.12
CA TRP A 74 -5.42 -4.49 -7.27
C TRP A 74 -4.43 -5.44 -6.59
N MET A 75 -3.45 -4.91 -5.83
CA MET A 75 -2.37 -5.68 -5.21
C MET A 75 -1.44 -6.39 -6.22
N ARG A 76 -1.36 -5.88 -7.47
CA ARG A 76 -0.37 -6.30 -8.47
C ARG A 76 0.90 -5.45 -8.31
N LEU A 77 1.56 -5.61 -7.16
CA LEU A 77 2.59 -4.67 -6.70
C LEU A 77 3.85 -4.67 -7.56
N ASP A 78 4.26 -5.81 -8.11
CA ASP A 78 5.46 -5.90 -8.95
C ASP A 78 5.27 -5.13 -10.27
N GLU A 79 4.11 -5.32 -10.91
CA GLU A 79 3.75 -4.59 -12.13
C GLU A 79 3.53 -3.09 -11.85
N ALA A 80 2.95 -2.76 -10.69
CA ALA A 80 2.78 -1.36 -10.28
C ALA A 80 4.14 -0.68 -10.10
N GLU A 81 5.09 -1.36 -9.45
CA GLU A 81 6.44 -0.87 -9.26
C GLU A 81 7.19 -0.73 -10.59
N GLU A 82 7.11 -1.74 -11.46
CA GLU A 82 7.72 -1.69 -12.80
C GLU A 82 7.20 -0.49 -13.60
N ALA A 83 5.88 -0.26 -13.61
CA ALA A 83 5.30 0.89 -14.29
C ALA A 83 5.81 2.22 -13.72
N ALA A 84 5.91 2.35 -12.38
CA ALA A 84 6.45 3.55 -11.76
C ALA A 84 7.95 3.76 -12.05
N ARG A 85 8.75 2.69 -12.11
CA ARG A 85 10.17 2.74 -12.49
C ARG A 85 10.36 3.15 -13.95
N LYS A 86 9.57 2.61 -14.88
CA LYS A 86 9.55 3.06 -16.28
C LYS A 86 9.18 4.55 -16.38
N GLY A 87 8.27 5.03 -15.53
CA GLY A 87 7.96 6.46 -15.43
C GLY A 87 9.19 7.31 -15.06
N LEU A 88 10.02 6.82 -14.14
CA LEU A 88 11.31 7.48 -13.81
C LEU A 88 12.30 7.45 -14.98
N GLU A 89 12.33 6.37 -15.76
CA GLU A 89 13.19 6.26 -16.95
C GLU A 89 12.77 7.28 -18.03
N VAL A 90 11.46 7.45 -18.27
CA VAL A 90 10.94 8.50 -19.17
C VAL A 90 11.38 9.89 -18.70
N LEU A 91 11.43 10.10 -17.39
CA LEU A 91 11.83 11.37 -16.77
C LEU A 91 13.34 11.51 -16.51
N ALA A 92 14.18 10.57 -16.97
CA ALA A 92 15.61 10.55 -16.61
C ALA A 92 16.38 11.80 -17.09
N ASN A 93 15.95 12.38 -18.21
CA ASN A 93 16.56 13.59 -18.80
C ASN A 93 15.85 14.89 -18.39
N TYR A 94 14.91 14.82 -17.45
CA TYR A 94 14.17 15.98 -16.93
C TYR A 94 14.66 16.37 -15.53
N GLU A 95 14.25 17.57 -15.10
CA GLU A 95 14.53 18.05 -13.75
C GLU A 95 14.04 17.05 -12.68
N PRO A 96 14.83 16.77 -11.62
CA PRO A 96 14.49 15.76 -10.60
C PRO A 96 13.11 15.97 -9.94
N GLN A 97 12.63 17.21 -9.87
CA GLN A 97 11.32 17.58 -9.32
C GLN A 97 10.17 16.88 -10.07
N GLN A 98 10.33 16.57 -11.36
CA GLN A 98 9.31 15.86 -12.14
C GLN A 98 9.10 14.41 -11.67
N GLN A 99 10.09 13.82 -11.01
CA GLN A 99 10.06 12.42 -10.55
C GLN A 99 9.22 12.21 -9.27
N LEU A 100 8.73 13.29 -8.66
CA LEU A 100 8.12 13.29 -7.33
C LEU A 100 6.98 12.26 -7.20
N GLN A 101 6.07 12.23 -8.17
CA GLN A 101 4.89 11.36 -8.08
C GLN A 101 5.22 9.87 -8.31
N CYS A 102 6.17 9.55 -9.19
CA CYS A 102 6.67 8.18 -9.36
C CYS A 102 7.33 7.68 -8.07
N LEU A 103 8.15 8.51 -7.42
CA LEU A 103 8.77 8.17 -6.13
C LEU A 103 7.71 7.93 -5.04
N ALA A 104 6.68 8.77 -4.98
CA ALA A 104 5.55 8.55 -4.07
C ALA A 104 4.84 7.21 -4.36
N MET A 105 4.72 6.81 -5.63
CA MET A 105 4.13 5.52 -6.00
C MET A 105 5.02 4.33 -5.60
N LEU A 106 6.34 4.44 -5.74
CA LEU A 106 7.28 3.42 -5.27
C LEU A 106 7.25 3.28 -3.74
N ALA A 107 7.14 4.40 -3.02
CA ALA A 107 6.91 4.39 -1.57
C ALA A 107 5.60 3.65 -1.23
N LYS A 108 4.50 3.93 -1.95
CA LYS A 108 3.22 3.22 -1.75
C LYS A 108 3.32 1.71 -2.01
N CYS A 109 4.06 1.29 -3.04
CA CYS A 109 4.28 -0.13 -3.32
C CYS A 109 5.05 -0.79 -2.16
N SER A 110 6.11 -0.13 -1.67
CA SER A 110 6.91 -0.60 -0.53
C SER A 110 6.07 -0.71 0.76
N LEU A 111 5.24 0.30 1.05
CA LEU A 111 4.33 0.29 2.20
C LEU A 111 3.29 -0.84 2.11
N ALA A 112 2.73 -1.11 0.92
CA ALA A 112 1.79 -2.20 0.72
C ALA A 112 2.44 -3.59 0.90
N ARG A 113 3.76 -3.70 0.66
CA ARG A 113 4.55 -4.91 0.98
C ARG A 113 4.93 -5.02 2.45
N GLY A 114 4.76 -3.96 3.24
CA GLY A 114 5.27 -3.87 4.60
C GLY A 114 6.78 -3.61 4.70
N ASN A 115 7.45 -3.28 3.58
CA ASN A 115 8.88 -2.94 3.58
C ASN A 115 9.05 -1.44 3.90
N LEU A 116 9.13 -1.14 5.20
CA LEU A 116 9.28 0.23 5.71
C LEU A 116 10.63 0.85 5.37
N ASP A 117 11.71 0.07 5.33
CA ASP A 117 13.05 0.59 5.04
C ASP A 117 13.14 1.11 3.61
N ASN A 118 12.67 0.33 2.64
CA ASN A 118 12.61 0.74 1.24
C ASN A 118 11.63 1.91 1.04
N ALA A 119 10.46 1.87 1.71
CA ALA A 119 9.53 2.99 1.70
C ALA A 119 10.21 4.29 2.18
N ASN A 120 10.94 4.24 3.30
CA ASN A 120 11.64 5.39 3.87
C ASN A 120 12.75 5.94 2.95
N GLN A 121 13.41 5.09 2.16
CA GLN A 121 14.37 5.56 1.16
C GLN A 121 13.68 6.44 0.09
N TYR A 122 12.53 5.99 -0.43
CA TYR A 122 11.75 6.79 -1.38
C TYR A 122 11.17 8.05 -0.75
N LEU A 123 10.64 7.95 0.47
CA LEU A 123 10.06 9.09 1.19
C LEU A 123 11.09 10.18 1.46
N ARG A 124 12.32 9.84 1.86
CA ARG A 124 13.41 10.82 2.02
C ARG A 124 13.72 11.56 0.72
N ARG A 125 13.70 10.86 -0.42
CA ARG A 125 13.87 11.49 -1.74
C ARG A 125 12.72 12.44 -2.06
N CYS A 126 11.47 12.03 -1.78
CA CYS A 126 10.30 12.91 -1.93
C CYS A 126 10.42 14.16 -1.06
N GLU A 127 10.86 14.03 0.19
CA GLU A 127 11.02 15.17 1.12
C GLU A 127 12.08 16.17 0.63
N ASN A 128 13.23 15.68 0.17
CA ASN A 128 14.26 16.54 -0.43
C ASN A 128 13.72 17.30 -1.65
N LEU A 129 12.94 16.63 -2.50
CA LEU A 129 12.33 17.26 -3.68
C LEU A 129 11.26 18.29 -3.29
N LEU A 130 10.42 17.99 -2.29
CA LEU A 130 9.39 18.91 -1.78
C LEU A 130 10.01 20.20 -1.20
N GLN A 131 11.14 20.11 -0.51
CA GLN A 131 11.86 21.28 0.01
C GLN A 131 12.51 22.12 -1.09
N ALA A 132 12.93 21.49 -2.19
CA ALA A 132 13.65 22.14 -3.27
C ALA A 132 12.76 22.74 -4.37
N GLY A 133 11.44 22.62 -4.30
CA GLY A 133 10.54 22.98 -5.40
C GLY A 133 9.17 23.48 -4.97
N HIS A 134 8.51 24.18 -5.90
CA HIS A 134 7.10 24.58 -5.76
C HIS A 134 6.25 23.66 -6.62
N TYR A 135 5.29 22.97 -6.01
CA TYR A 135 4.47 21.96 -6.68
C TYR A 135 2.99 22.35 -6.64
N HIS A 136 2.23 21.86 -7.62
CA HIS A 136 0.77 21.90 -7.53
C HIS A 136 0.26 21.14 -6.30
N ARG A 137 -0.88 21.58 -5.76
CA ARG A 137 -1.45 21.08 -4.50
C ARG A 137 -1.73 19.58 -4.54
N ASP A 138 -2.19 19.07 -5.68
CA ASP A 138 -2.48 17.65 -5.89
C ASP A 138 -1.20 16.79 -5.87
N TRP A 139 -0.07 17.30 -6.40
CA TRP A 139 1.22 16.62 -6.32
C TRP A 139 1.70 16.49 -4.87
N GLN A 140 1.58 17.58 -4.11
CA GLN A 140 1.92 17.58 -2.67
C GLN A 140 1.03 16.59 -1.92
N THR A 141 -0.29 16.65 -2.14
CA THR A 141 -1.27 15.73 -1.54
C THR A 141 -0.96 14.26 -1.84
N ASN A 142 -0.63 13.94 -3.09
CA ASN A 142 -0.30 12.59 -3.52
C ASN A 142 1.02 12.09 -2.93
N THR A 143 1.97 12.99 -2.68
CA THR A 143 3.26 12.69 -2.04
C THR A 143 3.12 12.54 -0.53
N ASP A 144 2.27 13.33 0.11
CA ASP A 144 1.98 13.23 1.54
C ASP A 144 1.22 11.96 1.90
N LYS A 145 0.41 11.43 0.98
CA LYS A 145 -0.36 10.19 1.21
C LYS A 145 0.50 9.02 1.71
N PRO A 146 1.59 8.58 1.04
CA PRO A 146 2.45 7.54 1.58
C PRO A 146 3.19 7.95 2.86
N ARG A 147 3.51 9.24 3.06
CA ARG A 147 4.14 9.72 4.31
C ARG A 147 3.21 9.54 5.51
N VAL A 148 1.95 9.95 5.36
CA VAL A 148 0.93 9.79 6.40
C VAL A 148 0.66 8.31 6.71
N ILE A 149 0.63 7.45 5.68
CA ILE A 149 0.51 6.00 5.88
C ILE A 149 1.73 5.46 6.64
N ALA A 150 2.94 5.89 6.29
CA ALA A 150 4.16 5.49 6.99
C ALA A 150 4.14 5.91 8.48
N TRP A 151 3.77 7.16 8.78
CA TRP A 151 3.64 7.65 10.16
C TRP A 151 2.59 6.86 10.95
N GLN A 152 1.47 6.51 10.34
CA GLN A 152 0.48 5.62 10.98
C GLN A 152 1.08 4.24 11.26
N MET A 153 1.83 3.68 10.31
CA MET A 153 2.45 2.36 10.45
C MET A 153 3.52 2.31 11.54
N THR A 154 4.26 3.41 11.77
CA THR A 154 5.33 3.50 12.77
C THR A 154 4.89 4.15 14.08
N GLY A 155 3.69 4.73 14.14
CA GLY A 155 3.22 5.49 15.30
C GLY A 155 3.91 6.85 15.46
N ASP A 156 4.48 7.42 14.39
CA ASP A 156 5.19 8.71 14.42
C ASP A 156 4.23 9.89 14.56
N ARG A 157 3.82 10.15 15.80
CA ARG A 157 2.96 11.29 16.15
C ARG A 157 3.66 12.64 16.02
N ALA A 158 4.99 12.68 16.10
CA ALA A 158 5.74 13.93 16.04
C ALA A 158 5.70 14.52 14.63
N ALA A 159 6.08 13.72 13.63
CA ALA A 159 6.02 14.13 12.23
C ALA A 159 4.58 14.45 11.79
N ALA A 160 3.62 13.62 12.21
CA ALA A 160 2.21 13.83 11.92
C ALA A 160 1.68 15.16 12.50
N THR A 161 2.07 15.51 13.73
CA THR A 161 1.68 16.78 14.38
C THR A 161 2.29 17.97 13.65
N GLN A 162 3.58 17.91 13.31
CA GLN A 162 4.25 18.97 12.56
C GLN A 162 3.61 19.20 11.19
N TRP A 163 3.31 18.13 10.47
CA TRP A 163 2.65 18.22 9.17
C TRP A 163 1.25 18.83 9.28
N LEU A 164 0.42 18.41 10.25
CA LEU A 164 -0.95 18.91 10.40
C LEU A 164 -1.03 20.42 10.67
N MET A 165 -0.04 20.99 11.35
CA MET A 165 0.06 22.44 11.58
C MET A 165 0.23 23.23 10.27
N GLN A 166 0.91 22.64 9.30
CA GLN A 166 1.25 23.29 8.02
C GLN A 166 0.34 22.84 6.87
N ALA A 167 -0.38 21.73 7.05
CA ALA A 167 -1.26 21.16 6.04
C ALA A 167 -2.34 22.16 5.62
N GLU A 168 -2.38 22.41 4.31
CA GLU A 168 -3.43 23.21 3.71
C GLU A 168 -4.78 22.51 3.87
N LYS A 169 -5.79 23.28 4.31
CA LYS A 169 -7.16 22.83 4.53
C LYS A 169 -8.05 23.43 3.43
N PRO A 170 -8.39 22.68 2.38
CA PRO A 170 -9.23 23.19 1.31
C PRO A 170 -10.61 23.62 1.82
N SER A 171 -11.21 24.66 1.25
CA SER A 171 -12.53 25.14 1.68
C SER A 171 -13.69 24.18 1.34
N ARG A 172 -13.47 23.21 0.46
CA ARG A 172 -14.46 22.22 -0.02
C ARG A 172 -13.80 20.88 -0.31
N ALA A 173 -14.61 19.84 -0.45
CA ALA A 173 -14.21 18.48 -0.87
C ALA A 173 -14.87 18.02 -2.19
N ASP A 174 -15.16 18.96 -3.10
CA ASP A 174 -16.02 18.78 -4.28
C ASP A 174 -15.40 18.06 -5.48
N ASN A 175 -14.22 17.44 -5.31
CA ASN A 175 -13.58 16.61 -6.32
C ASN A 175 -12.60 15.60 -5.71
N HIS A 176 -12.18 14.61 -6.51
CA HIS A 176 -11.27 13.54 -6.10
C HIS A 176 -9.94 14.04 -5.52
N PHE A 177 -9.39 15.14 -6.04
CA PHE A 177 -8.11 15.69 -5.59
C PHE A 177 -8.23 16.31 -4.19
N LEU A 178 -9.25 17.13 -3.95
CA LEU A 178 -9.48 17.76 -2.64
C LEU A 178 -9.90 16.74 -1.57
N GLN A 179 -10.67 15.72 -1.96
CA GLN A 179 -10.93 14.54 -1.12
C GLN A 179 -9.63 13.87 -0.66
N GLY A 180 -8.60 13.83 -1.50
CA GLY A 180 -7.28 13.32 -1.16
C GLY A 180 -6.64 14.03 0.03
N GLN A 181 -6.64 15.37 0.02
CA GLN A 181 -6.00 16.16 1.06
C GLN A 181 -6.74 16.04 2.39
N TRP A 182 -8.07 16.10 2.36
CA TRP A 182 -8.88 15.92 3.57
C TRP A 182 -8.76 14.51 4.16
N ARG A 183 -8.59 13.47 3.34
CA ARG A 183 -8.26 12.12 3.86
C ARG A 183 -6.89 12.07 4.54
N ASN A 184 -5.87 12.76 4.02
CA ASN A 184 -4.57 12.84 4.68
C ASN A 184 -4.72 13.50 6.06
N ILE A 185 -5.50 14.60 6.14
CA ILE A 185 -5.83 15.29 7.39
C ILE A 185 -6.57 14.36 8.36
N ALA A 186 -7.65 13.70 7.92
CA ALA A 186 -8.43 12.79 8.76
C ALA A 186 -7.58 11.63 9.29
N ARG A 187 -6.73 11.04 8.46
CA ARG A 187 -5.82 9.96 8.88
C ARG A 187 -4.82 10.42 9.94
N VAL A 188 -4.27 11.63 9.79
CA VAL A 188 -3.40 12.23 10.82
C VAL A 188 -4.17 12.54 12.10
N GLN A 189 -5.38 13.10 12.01
CA GLN A 189 -6.23 13.36 13.17
C GLN A 189 -6.52 12.07 13.95
N ILE A 190 -6.84 10.97 13.26
CA ILE A 190 -7.02 9.64 13.88
C ILE A 190 -5.74 9.19 14.58
N LEU A 191 -4.56 9.28 13.94
CA LEU A 191 -3.27 8.92 14.55
C LEU A 191 -2.97 9.72 15.83
N LEU A 192 -3.37 10.98 15.85
CA LEU A 192 -3.20 11.90 16.99
C LEU A 192 -4.30 11.79 18.04
N GLY A 193 -5.31 10.92 17.86
CA GLY A 193 -6.43 10.76 18.78
C GLY A 193 -7.48 11.86 18.72
N ARG A 194 -7.48 12.69 17.66
CA ARG A 194 -8.45 13.77 17.41
C ARG A 194 -9.68 13.23 16.67
N TYR A 195 -10.37 12.28 17.30
CA TYR A 195 -11.41 11.50 16.63
C TYR A 195 -12.63 12.33 16.22
N GLU A 196 -13.07 13.27 17.05
CA GLU A 196 -14.21 14.15 16.74
C GLU A 196 -13.95 15.00 15.48
N GLU A 197 -12.76 15.60 15.38
CA GLU A 197 -12.39 16.37 14.18
C GLU A 197 -12.33 15.49 12.93
N ALA A 198 -11.79 14.28 13.06
CA ALA A 198 -11.69 13.33 11.95
C ALA A 198 -13.06 12.83 11.48
N GLU A 199 -14.00 12.61 12.40
CA GLU A 199 -15.36 12.17 12.08
C GLU A 199 -16.11 13.22 11.27
N VAL A 200 -16.04 14.50 11.68
CA VAL A 200 -16.63 15.62 10.94
C VAL A 200 -16.10 15.69 9.51
N VAL A 201 -14.77 15.57 9.34
CA VAL A 201 -14.15 15.56 8.00
C VAL A 201 -14.67 14.38 7.17
N LEU A 202 -14.67 13.16 7.74
CA LEU A 202 -15.06 11.96 7.00
C LEU A 202 -16.54 11.94 6.62
N ASP A 203 -17.42 12.52 7.44
CA ASP A 203 -18.84 12.66 7.13
C ASP A 203 -19.05 13.58 5.92
N GLU A 204 -18.41 14.75 5.89
CA GLU A 204 -18.45 15.67 4.73
C GLU A 204 -17.90 14.99 3.47
N LEU A 205 -16.77 14.29 3.59
CA LEU A 205 -16.18 13.56 2.46
C LEU A 205 -17.11 12.48 1.91
N ASN A 206 -17.80 11.74 2.79
CA ASN A 206 -18.73 10.68 2.40
C ASN A 206 -20.01 11.23 1.77
N GLU A 207 -20.56 12.33 2.28
CA GLU A 207 -21.71 13.00 1.67
C GLU A 207 -21.37 13.42 0.24
N GLU A 208 -20.23 14.09 0.08
CA GLU A 208 -19.80 14.63 -1.21
C GLU A 208 -19.43 13.53 -2.21
N ALA A 209 -18.75 12.47 -1.75
CA ALA A 209 -18.43 11.31 -2.59
C ALA A 209 -19.71 10.60 -3.08
N ARG A 210 -20.76 10.52 -2.24
CA ARG A 210 -22.06 9.98 -2.67
C ARG A 210 -22.76 10.91 -3.65
N ARG A 211 -22.80 12.21 -3.38
CA ARG A 211 -23.42 13.24 -4.25
C ARG A 211 -22.82 13.22 -5.66
N LEU A 212 -21.50 13.15 -5.75
CA LEU A 212 -20.75 13.17 -7.01
C LEU A 212 -20.49 11.79 -7.61
N ARG A 213 -20.95 10.71 -6.96
CA ARG A 213 -20.72 9.32 -7.39
C ARG A 213 -19.23 8.96 -7.51
N LEU A 214 -18.41 9.50 -6.62
CA LEU A 214 -16.99 9.20 -6.49
C LEU A 214 -16.78 7.91 -5.70
N VAL A 215 -17.15 6.78 -6.28
CA VAL A 215 -17.17 5.45 -5.62
C VAL A 215 -15.79 5.07 -5.05
N SER A 216 -14.71 5.43 -5.74
CA SER A 216 -13.35 5.18 -5.27
C SER A 216 -12.97 6.04 -4.07
N ASP A 217 -13.49 7.26 -3.96
CA ASP A 217 -13.32 8.09 -2.77
C ASP A 217 -14.13 7.53 -1.61
N LEU A 218 -15.41 7.24 -1.83
CA LEU A 218 -16.29 6.67 -0.83
C LEU A 218 -15.67 5.39 -0.21
N ASN A 219 -15.15 4.49 -1.04
CA ASN A 219 -14.51 3.26 -0.55
C ASN A 219 -13.29 3.59 0.35
N ARG A 220 -12.44 4.55 -0.03
CA ARG A 220 -11.29 4.97 0.82
C ARG A 220 -11.72 5.65 2.10
N ASN A 221 -12.76 6.46 2.05
CA ASN A 221 -13.29 7.20 3.19
C ASN A 221 -13.88 6.21 4.21
N LEU A 222 -14.63 5.20 3.77
CA LEU A 222 -15.17 4.14 4.64
C LEU A 222 -14.10 3.34 5.37
N LEU A 223 -12.92 3.14 4.76
CA LEU A 223 -11.78 2.52 5.46
C LEU A 223 -11.22 3.41 6.57
N LEU A 224 -11.25 4.74 6.40
CA LEU A 224 -10.88 5.67 7.47
C LEU A 224 -11.97 5.77 8.56
N CYS A 225 -13.25 5.75 8.18
CA CYS A 225 -14.35 5.62 9.15
C CYS A 225 -14.21 4.32 9.95
N ASN A 226 -13.87 3.20 9.29
CA ASN A 226 -13.60 1.93 9.94
C ASN A 226 -12.49 2.06 10.99
N LEU A 227 -11.36 2.64 10.61
CA LEU A 227 -10.23 2.86 11.51
C LEU A 227 -10.62 3.75 12.70
N LEU A 228 -11.39 4.82 12.46
CA LEU A 228 -11.87 5.74 13.50
C LEU A 228 -12.80 5.03 14.48
N TYR A 229 -13.81 4.32 14.00
CA TYR A 229 -14.77 3.60 14.83
C TYR A 229 -14.12 2.46 15.60
N TRP A 230 -13.16 1.76 14.99
CA TRP A 230 -12.38 0.75 15.68
C TRP A 230 -11.53 1.35 16.81
N SER A 231 -10.91 2.52 16.57
CA SER A 231 -10.07 3.22 17.56
C SER A 231 -10.87 3.81 18.73
N THR A 232 -12.18 3.99 18.56
CA THR A 232 -13.11 4.53 19.57
C THR A 232 -14.02 3.47 20.19
N ASP A 233 -13.70 2.18 20.01
CA ASP A 233 -14.44 1.01 20.50
C ASP A 233 -15.91 0.90 19.98
N ARG A 234 -16.25 1.64 18.92
CA ARG A 234 -17.54 1.58 18.21
C ARG A 234 -17.59 0.40 17.23
N LYS A 235 -17.41 -0.82 17.74
CA LYS A 235 -17.20 -2.04 16.92
C LYS A 235 -18.33 -2.30 15.91
N SER A 236 -19.58 -2.14 16.31
CA SER A 236 -20.73 -2.36 15.41
C SER A 236 -20.71 -1.44 14.20
N GLU A 237 -20.32 -0.18 14.39
CA GLU A 237 -20.22 0.81 13.32
C GLU A 237 -18.99 0.55 12.44
N ALA A 238 -17.85 0.19 13.07
CA ALA A 238 -16.65 -0.23 12.36
C ALA A 238 -16.94 -1.40 11.40
N LEU A 239 -17.61 -2.45 11.89
CA LEU A 239 -17.98 -3.60 11.06
C LEU A 239 -18.98 -3.24 9.96
N ARG A 240 -19.95 -2.37 10.25
CA ARG A 240 -20.93 -1.91 9.24
C ARG A 240 -20.26 -1.19 8.08
N VAL A 241 -19.37 -0.23 8.35
CA VAL A 241 -18.65 0.49 7.28
C VAL A 241 -17.63 -0.40 6.57
N LEU A 242 -17.07 -1.41 7.24
CA LEU A 242 -16.19 -2.39 6.60
C LEU A 242 -16.95 -3.28 5.61
N ILE A 243 -18.16 -3.71 5.94
CA ILE A 243 -19.03 -4.46 5.02
C ILE A 243 -19.37 -3.61 3.80
N GLU A 244 -19.73 -2.33 3.98
CA GLU A 244 -19.98 -1.41 2.86
C GLU A 244 -18.73 -1.24 1.99
N ALA A 245 -17.54 -1.08 2.60
CA ALA A 245 -16.28 -0.97 1.87
C ALA A 245 -15.95 -2.24 1.06
N LEU A 246 -16.17 -3.44 1.62
CA LEU A 246 -16.00 -4.73 0.94
C LEU A 246 -16.94 -4.85 -0.27
N SER A 247 -18.21 -4.47 -0.09
CA SER A 247 -19.21 -4.48 -1.16
C SER A 247 -18.82 -3.52 -2.30
N LEU A 248 -18.41 -2.30 -1.96
CA LEU A 248 -17.89 -1.34 -2.95
C LEU A 248 -16.62 -1.85 -3.63
N ALA A 249 -15.78 -2.60 -2.92
CA ALA A 249 -14.56 -3.16 -3.47
C ALA A 249 -14.84 -4.23 -4.54
N ASN A 250 -16.03 -4.85 -4.57
CA ASN A 250 -16.42 -5.69 -5.72
C ASN A 250 -16.47 -4.92 -7.03
N ARG A 251 -16.83 -3.64 -6.98
CA ARG A 251 -16.84 -2.75 -8.14
C ARG A 251 -15.49 -2.09 -8.38
N THR A 252 -14.87 -1.52 -7.35
CA THR A 252 -13.60 -0.80 -7.51
C THR A 252 -12.40 -1.73 -7.71
N GLY A 253 -12.50 -2.99 -7.30
CA GLY A 253 -11.39 -3.93 -7.30
C GLY A 253 -10.35 -3.68 -6.19
N PHE A 254 -10.62 -2.78 -5.23
CA PHE A 254 -9.63 -2.42 -4.21
C PHE A 254 -9.22 -3.61 -3.34
N VAL A 255 -7.90 -3.73 -3.16
CA VAL A 255 -7.25 -4.68 -2.26
C VAL A 255 -6.20 -3.95 -1.42
N SER A 256 -5.21 -3.30 -2.05
CA SER A 256 -4.09 -2.68 -1.29
C SER A 256 -4.52 -1.58 -0.32
N HIS A 257 -5.65 -0.93 -0.58
CA HIS A 257 -6.23 0.05 0.34
C HIS A 257 -6.62 -0.57 1.69
N PHE A 258 -7.06 -1.83 1.70
CA PHE A 258 -7.31 -2.58 2.93
C PHE A 258 -6.00 -3.12 3.51
N VAL A 259 -5.10 -3.59 2.64
CA VAL A 259 -3.83 -4.20 3.05
C VAL A 259 -2.96 -3.23 3.85
N VAL A 260 -2.90 -1.96 3.46
CA VAL A 260 -2.07 -0.97 4.18
C VAL A 260 -2.52 -0.70 5.63
N GLU A 261 -3.76 -1.03 6.00
CA GLU A 261 -4.21 -0.91 7.40
C GLU A 261 -3.66 -2.04 8.30
N GLY A 262 -3.12 -3.11 7.71
CA GLY A 262 -2.37 -4.15 8.41
C GLY A 262 -3.17 -4.98 9.41
N GLU A 263 -2.59 -5.22 10.58
CA GLU A 263 -3.11 -6.17 11.57
C GLU A 263 -4.50 -5.81 12.09
N VAL A 264 -4.77 -4.51 12.26
CA VAL A 264 -6.09 -4.01 12.70
C VAL A 264 -7.18 -4.41 11.71
N MET A 265 -6.88 -4.38 10.40
CA MET A 265 -7.80 -4.84 9.37
C MET A 265 -7.90 -6.37 9.35
N ALA A 266 -6.79 -7.09 9.52
CA ALA A 266 -6.78 -8.55 9.57
C ALA A 266 -7.66 -9.09 10.70
N GLN A 267 -7.59 -8.49 11.89
CA GLN A 267 -8.41 -8.85 13.04
C GLN A 267 -9.90 -8.71 12.72
N GLN A 268 -10.30 -7.57 12.15
CA GLN A 268 -11.70 -7.31 11.80
C GLN A 268 -12.21 -8.24 10.69
N LEU A 269 -11.39 -8.53 9.67
CA LEU A 269 -11.74 -9.47 8.61
C LEU A 269 -11.90 -10.90 9.15
N ARG A 270 -11.02 -11.35 10.07
CA ARG A 270 -11.18 -12.65 10.74
C ARG A 270 -12.49 -12.71 11.53
N GLN A 271 -12.82 -11.66 12.27
CA GLN A 271 -14.07 -11.58 13.01
C GLN A 271 -15.29 -11.67 12.06
N LEU A 272 -15.31 -10.90 10.96
CA LEU A 272 -16.40 -10.96 9.98
C LEU A 272 -16.53 -12.34 9.33
N LEU A 273 -15.42 -12.96 8.95
CA LEU A 273 -15.42 -14.28 8.34
C LEU A 273 -15.92 -15.37 9.30
N GLN A 274 -15.66 -15.25 10.60
CA GLN A 274 -16.19 -16.18 11.61
C GLN A 274 -17.70 -16.04 11.80
N LEU A 275 -18.25 -14.83 11.65
CA LEU A 275 -19.69 -14.59 11.79
C LEU A 275 -20.50 -15.20 10.64
N ASN A 276 -19.88 -15.47 9.48
CA ASN A 276 -20.53 -16.03 8.28
C ASN A 276 -21.80 -15.26 7.84
N THR A 277 -21.79 -13.93 7.98
CA THR A 277 -22.92 -13.05 7.62
C THR A 277 -22.73 -12.33 6.29
N LEU A 278 -21.54 -12.45 5.67
CA LEU A 278 -21.21 -11.77 4.41
C LEU A 278 -21.87 -12.48 3.22
N PRO A 279 -22.35 -11.73 2.21
CA PRO A 279 -22.64 -12.29 0.88
C PRO A 279 -21.41 -12.99 0.29
N GLU A 280 -21.63 -13.99 -0.57
CA GLU A 280 -20.57 -14.83 -1.14
C GLU A 280 -19.42 -14.03 -1.79
N LEU A 281 -19.75 -13.00 -2.59
CA LEU A 281 -18.74 -12.15 -3.23
C LEU A 281 -17.91 -11.36 -2.21
N ASP A 282 -18.56 -10.81 -1.18
CA ASP A 282 -17.90 -10.04 -0.11
C ASP A 282 -17.01 -10.96 0.74
N GLN A 283 -17.47 -12.18 1.00
CA GLN A 283 -16.70 -13.21 1.71
C GLN A 283 -15.44 -13.60 0.94
N HIS A 284 -15.54 -13.90 -0.36
CA HIS A 284 -14.38 -14.19 -1.19
C HIS A 284 -13.39 -13.03 -1.23
N ARG A 285 -13.89 -11.79 -1.29
CA ARG A 285 -13.06 -10.60 -1.26
C ARG A 285 -12.35 -10.43 0.08
N ALA A 286 -13.06 -10.58 1.19
CA ALA A 286 -12.50 -10.52 2.54
C ALA A 286 -11.40 -11.59 2.73
N GLN A 287 -11.63 -12.82 2.27
CA GLN A 287 -10.64 -13.90 2.32
C GLN A 287 -9.38 -13.58 1.50
N ARG A 288 -9.54 -13.02 0.30
CA ARG A 288 -8.41 -12.58 -0.53
C ARG A 288 -7.60 -11.48 0.16
N ILE A 289 -8.26 -10.43 0.64
CA ILE A 289 -7.59 -9.32 1.34
C ILE A 289 -6.86 -9.84 2.58
N LEU A 290 -7.50 -10.69 3.38
CA LEU A 290 -6.87 -11.28 4.57
C LEU A 290 -5.63 -12.11 4.20
N ARG A 291 -5.68 -12.87 3.10
CA ARG A 291 -4.52 -13.61 2.58
C ARG A 291 -3.39 -12.65 2.19
N ASP A 292 -3.71 -11.58 1.47
CA ASP A 292 -2.71 -10.60 1.01
C ASP A 292 -2.07 -9.85 2.20
N ILE A 293 -2.87 -9.49 3.23
CA ILE A 293 -2.35 -8.96 4.50
C ILE A 293 -1.42 -10.00 5.14
N ASN A 294 -1.87 -11.24 5.29
CA ASN A 294 -1.08 -12.27 5.92
C ASN A 294 0.21 -12.61 5.15
N GLN A 295 0.26 -12.43 3.83
CA GLN A 295 1.48 -12.63 3.04
C GLN A 295 2.48 -11.48 3.21
N HIS A 296 2.00 -10.24 3.23
CA HIS A 296 2.85 -9.04 3.15
C HIS A 296 3.11 -8.42 4.53
N HIS A 297 2.15 -8.40 5.46
CA HIS A 297 2.35 -7.96 6.85
C HIS A 297 3.05 -8.98 7.75
N ARG A 298 3.46 -10.14 7.21
CA ARG A 298 4.52 -10.95 7.82
C ARG A 298 5.80 -10.14 8.08
N HIS A 299 5.98 -8.97 7.46
CA HIS A 299 7.10 -8.05 7.64
C HIS A 299 7.08 -7.27 8.97
N LYS A 300 5.94 -7.16 9.67
CA LYS A 300 5.93 -6.61 11.04
C LYS A 300 6.18 -7.64 12.13
N PHE A 301 6.24 -8.92 11.73
CA PHE A 301 6.25 -10.06 12.63
C PHE A 301 7.24 -11.14 12.18
N ALA A 302 8.34 -10.74 11.55
CA ALA A 302 9.60 -11.49 11.69
C ALA A 302 10.08 -11.27 13.13
N HIS A 303 9.39 -11.91 14.07
CA HIS A 303 9.63 -11.89 15.51
C HIS A 303 10.93 -12.63 15.85
N PHE A 304 12.06 -12.21 15.30
CA PHE A 304 13.36 -12.61 15.79
C PHE A 304 14.29 -11.40 15.86
N ASP A 305 13.72 -10.25 16.26
CA ASP A 305 14.52 -9.11 16.69
C ASP A 305 15.29 -9.47 17.97
N GLU A 306 16.26 -8.65 18.32
CA GLU A 306 17.17 -8.92 19.43
C GLU A 306 16.39 -9.11 20.76
N GLY A 307 15.33 -8.31 20.96
CA GLY A 307 14.45 -8.41 22.14
C GLY A 307 13.52 -9.63 22.15
N PHE A 308 13.08 -10.15 21.00
CA PHE A 308 12.39 -11.44 20.94
C PHE A 308 13.35 -12.59 21.21
N VAL A 309 14.52 -12.59 20.58
CA VAL A 309 15.50 -13.67 20.73
C VAL A 309 15.95 -13.77 22.19
N GLU A 310 16.17 -12.65 22.86
CA GLU A 310 16.50 -12.63 24.29
C GLU A 310 15.38 -13.22 25.15
N ARG A 311 14.11 -12.83 24.92
CA ARG A 311 12.97 -13.39 25.65
C ARG A 311 12.75 -14.88 25.34
N LEU A 312 12.98 -15.29 24.09
CA LEU A 312 12.90 -16.68 23.67
C LEU A 312 13.94 -17.53 24.41
N LEU A 313 15.22 -17.16 24.37
CA LEU A 313 16.28 -17.92 25.00
C LEU A 313 16.06 -18.11 26.51
N ASN A 314 15.43 -17.11 27.15
CA ASN A 314 15.05 -17.13 28.56
C ASN A 314 13.70 -17.81 28.87
N HIS A 315 12.92 -18.20 27.85
CA HIS A 315 11.61 -18.83 28.04
C HIS A 315 11.76 -20.29 28.52
N PRO A 316 11.03 -20.73 29.56
CA PRO A 316 11.24 -22.02 30.23
C PRO A 316 11.01 -23.24 29.33
N GLN A 317 10.15 -23.13 28.32
CA GLN A 317 9.80 -24.24 27.41
C GLN A 317 10.60 -24.25 26.11
N VAL A 318 11.61 -23.39 25.95
CA VAL A 318 12.36 -23.36 24.69
C VAL A 318 13.09 -24.68 24.42
N PRO A 319 13.04 -25.21 23.19
CA PRO A 319 13.76 -26.41 22.80
C PRO A 319 15.25 -26.30 23.12
N GLU A 320 15.80 -27.34 23.74
CA GLU A 320 17.20 -27.36 24.18
C GLU A 320 18.20 -27.22 23.02
N LEU A 321 17.81 -27.66 21.81
CA LEU A 321 18.57 -27.46 20.58
C LEU A 321 18.80 -25.97 20.26
N ILE A 322 17.79 -25.12 20.51
CA ILE A 322 17.87 -23.66 20.27
C ILE A 322 18.78 -23.00 21.32
N ARG A 323 18.85 -23.53 22.54
CA ARG A 323 19.76 -23.04 23.60
C ARG A 323 21.20 -23.47 23.39
N THR A 324 21.42 -24.72 22.99
CA THR A 324 22.75 -25.32 22.85
C THR A 324 23.46 -24.93 21.56
N SER A 325 22.71 -24.62 20.50
CA SER A 325 23.24 -24.13 19.23
C SER A 325 22.47 -22.89 18.77
N PRO A 326 22.70 -21.72 19.40
CA PRO A 326 21.97 -20.50 19.08
C PRO A 326 22.18 -20.09 17.62
N LEU A 327 21.07 -19.72 16.98
CA LEU A 327 21.11 -19.07 15.68
C LEU A 327 21.76 -17.70 15.83
N THR A 328 22.60 -17.35 14.85
CA THR A 328 23.13 -16.00 14.71
C THR A 328 22.01 -15.04 14.37
N GLN A 329 22.20 -13.74 14.61
CA GLN A 329 21.23 -12.71 14.23
C GLN A 329 20.83 -12.82 12.75
N ARG A 330 21.78 -13.14 11.88
CA ARG A 330 21.53 -13.31 10.45
C ARG A 330 20.70 -14.55 10.13
N GLU A 331 20.94 -15.66 10.83
CA GLU A 331 20.13 -16.87 10.67
C GLU A 331 18.71 -16.69 11.22
N TRP A 332 18.53 -15.90 12.29
CA TRP A 332 17.23 -15.49 12.80
C TRP A 332 16.46 -14.62 11.79
N GLN A 333 17.11 -13.64 11.18
CA GLN A 333 16.54 -12.85 10.08
C GLN A 333 16.12 -13.74 8.91
N VAL A 334 16.98 -14.66 8.49
CA VAL A 334 16.70 -15.61 7.41
C VAL A 334 15.53 -16.53 7.77
N LEU A 335 15.45 -17.04 9.01
CA LEU A 335 14.31 -17.85 9.47
C LEU A 335 13.00 -17.06 9.46
N GLY A 336 13.03 -15.80 9.91
CA GLY A 336 11.88 -14.90 9.88
C GLY A 336 11.37 -14.66 8.45
N LEU A 337 12.28 -14.42 7.50
CA LEU A 337 11.91 -14.26 6.09
C LEU A 337 11.46 -15.59 5.45
N ILE A 338 12.04 -16.72 5.86
CA ILE A 338 11.58 -18.04 5.43
C ILE A 338 10.14 -18.29 5.87
N TYR A 339 9.87 -18.07 7.16
CA TYR A 339 8.54 -18.14 7.77
C TYR A 339 7.57 -17.19 7.06
N SER A 340 8.08 -16.03 6.65
CA SER A 340 7.32 -15.03 5.91
C SER A 340 6.95 -15.46 4.49
N GLY A 341 7.60 -16.50 3.95
CA GLY A 341 7.33 -17.04 2.61
C GLY A 341 8.26 -16.56 1.50
N TYR A 342 9.36 -15.88 1.84
CA TYR A 342 10.26 -15.24 0.86
C TYR A 342 11.12 -16.26 0.11
N SER A 343 11.24 -16.14 -1.21
CA SER A 343 12.21 -16.92 -2.00
C SER A 343 13.64 -16.57 -1.60
N ASN A 344 14.62 -17.41 -1.96
CA ASN A 344 16.01 -17.15 -1.62
C ASN A 344 16.53 -15.85 -2.28
N GLU A 345 16.04 -15.53 -3.48
CA GLU A 345 16.33 -14.29 -4.21
C GLU A 345 15.72 -13.08 -3.50
N GLN A 346 14.50 -13.20 -2.99
CA GLN A 346 13.84 -12.14 -2.22
C GLN A 346 14.56 -11.91 -0.88
N ILE A 347 14.96 -12.97 -0.18
CA ILE A 347 15.75 -12.87 1.05
C ILE A 347 17.09 -12.18 0.76
N ALA A 348 17.73 -12.50 -0.37
CA ALA A 348 19.00 -11.90 -0.78
C ALA A 348 18.86 -10.40 -1.02
N GLY A 349 17.79 -10.00 -1.70
CA GLY A 349 17.43 -8.59 -1.91
C GLY A 349 17.19 -7.84 -0.60
N GLU A 350 16.40 -8.41 0.32
CA GLU A 350 16.09 -7.72 1.59
C GLU A 350 17.27 -7.61 2.54
N LEU A 351 18.20 -8.53 2.43
CA LEU A 351 19.37 -8.58 3.28
C LEU A 351 20.60 -7.89 2.64
N ASP A 352 20.46 -7.34 1.43
CA ASP A 352 21.52 -6.72 0.62
C ASP A 352 22.78 -7.61 0.49
N VAL A 353 22.56 -8.87 0.12
CA VAL A 353 23.62 -9.87 -0.07
C VAL A 353 23.35 -10.72 -1.31
N ALA A 354 24.39 -11.40 -1.81
CA ALA A 354 24.21 -12.33 -2.91
C ALA A 354 23.33 -13.55 -2.52
N ALA A 355 22.56 -14.08 -3.48
CA ALA A 355 21.74 -15.28 -3.26
C ALA A 355 22.54 -16.51 -2.82
N THR A 356 23.82 -16.59 -3.20
CA THR A 356 24.76 -17.63 -2.74
C THR A 356 25.04 -17.53 -1.24
N THR A 357 25.13 -16.31 -0.70
CA THR A 357 25.28 -16.04 0.73
C THR A 357 24.04 -16.51 1.50
N ILE A 358 22.84 -16.26 0.96
CA ILE A 358 21.60 -16.76 1.55
C ILE A 358 21.55 -18.29 1.58
N LYS A 359 21.91 -18.97 0.48
CA LYS A 359 21.99 -20.44 0.47
C LYS A 359 22.89 -20.99 1.60
N THR A 360 23.98 -20.28 1.88
CA THR A 360 24.89 -20.63 2.98
C THR A 360 24.23 -20.44 4.34
N HIS A 361 23.58 -19.30 4.58
CA HIS A 361 22.84 -19.06 5.82
C HIS A 361 21.70 -20.07 6.03
N ILE A 362 20.96 -20.43 4.98
CA ILE A 362 19.87 -21.41 5.05
C ILE A 362 20.40 -22.79 5.42
N ARG A 363 21.52 -23.22 4.82
CA ARG A 363 22.15 -24.50 5.15
C ARG A 363 22.55 -24.56 6.62
N ASN A 364 23.21 -23.52 7.12
CA ASN A 364 23.65 -23.46 8.51
C ASN A 364 22.44 -23.39 9.47
N LEU A 365 21.43 -22.59 9.12
CA LEU A 365 20.15 -22.52 9.84
C LEU A 365 19.50 -23.90 9.96
N TYR A 366 19.40 -24.65 8.86
CA TYR A 366 18.78 -25.99 8.84
C TYR A 366 19.55 -26.97 9.72
N GLN A 367 20.87 -26.96 9.63
CA GLN A 367 21.73 -27.78 10.48
C GLN A 367 21.52 -27.47 11.97
N LYS A 368 21.44 -26.20 12.33
CA LYS A 368 21.23 -25.77 13.72
C LYS A 368 19.83 -26.03 14.24
N LEU A 369 18.81 -25.95 13.39
CA LEU A 369 17.42 -26.27 13.74
C LEU A 369 17.10 -27.78 13.69
N GLY A 370 18.02 -28.60 13.16
CA GLY A 370 17.79 -30.04 12.99
C GLY A 370 16.70 -30.37 11.96
N VAL A 371 16.55 -29.54 10.93
CA VAL A 371 15.54 -29.70 9.87
C VAL A 371 16.19 -29.96 8.52
N ALA A 372 15.52 -30.68 7.63
CA ALA A 372 16.02 -31.00 6.30
C ALA A 372 15.45 -30.07 5.22
N HIS A 373 14.21 -29.59 5.43
CA HIS A 373 13.44 -28.93 4.39
C HIS A 373 12.78 -27.63 4.85
N ARG A 374 12.52 -26.75 3.88
CA ARG A 374 11.96 -25.42 4.13
C ARG A 374 10.64 -25.45 4.88
N GLN A 375 9.76 -26.41 4.58
CA GLN A 375 8.49 -26.56 5.29
C GLN A 375 8.70 -26.91 6.77
N GLU A 376 9.69 -27.73 7.11
CA GLU A 376 10.01 -28.05 8.50
C GLU A 376 10.57 -26.82 9.24
N ALA A 377 11.40 -26.00 8.58
CA ALA A 377 11.86 -24.73 9.14
C ALA A 377 10.70 -23.76 9.41
N VAL A 378 9.72 -23.69 8.50
CA VAL A 378 8.48 -22.93 8.69
C VAL A 378 7.69 -23.47 9.88
N GLN A 379 7.56 -24.79 10.02
CA GLN A 379 6.86 -25.41 11.14
C GLN A 379 7.55 -25.14 12.48
N GLN A 380 8.89 -25.16 12.52
CA GLN A 380 9.65 -24.78 13.71
C GLN A 380 9.43 -23.32 14.08
N ALA A 381 9.49 -22.41 13.10
CA ALA A 381 9.17 -21.01 13.33
C ALA A 381 7.74 -20.84 13.90
N GLN A 382 6.75 -21.55 13.37
CA GLN A 382 5.38 -21.55 13.92
C GLN A 382 5.31 -22.01 15.37
N ASN A 383 6.05 -23.06 15.73
CA ASN A 383 6.07 -23.58 17.10
C ASN A 383 6.69 -22.57 18.06
N ILE A 384 7.80 -21.94 17.66
CA ILE A 384 8.46 -20.87 18.42
C ILE A 384 7.50 -19.69 18.64
N MET A 385 6.83 -19.27 17.57
CA MET A 385 5.83 -18.20 17.59
C MET A 385 4.67 -18.50 18.54
N LYS A 386 4.11 -19.70 18.47
CA LYS A 386 3.02 -20.16 19.33
C LYS A 386 3.43 -20.21 20.79
N MET A 387 4.64 -20.69 21.08
CA MET A 387 5.21 -20.74 22.44
C MET A 387 5.34 -19.34 23.06
N MET A 388 5.73 -18.36 22.26
CA MET A 388 5.89 -16.97 22.69
C MET A 388 4.57 -16.18 22.72
N GLY A 389 3.42 -16.85 22.54
CA GLY A 389 2.10 -16.23 22.61
C GLY A 389 1.69 -15.48 21.34
N TYR A 390 2.42 -15.63 20.24
CA TYR A 390 2.15 -14.98 18.96
C TYR A 390 1.34 -15.87 17.99
N GLY A 391 0.60 -16.84 18.51
CA GLY A 391 -0.23 -17.74 17.71
C GLY A 391 -1.66 -17.23 17.51
N VAL A 392 -2.06 -17.06 16.25
CA VAL A 392 -3.45 -17.18 15.76
C VAL A 392 -3.50 -18.33 14.79
#